data_AF-A0A2U2PL42-F1
#
_entry.id   AF-A0A2U2PL42-F1
#
_cell.length_a   1.000
_cell.length_b   1.000
_cell.length_c   1.000
_cell.angle_alpha   90.00
_cell.angle_beta   90.00
_cell.angle_gamma   90.00
#
_symmetry.space_group_name_H-M   'P 1'
#
loop_
_entity.id
_entity.type
_entity.pdbx_description
1 polymer ?
#
loop_
_entity_poly.entity_id
_entity_poly.type
_entity_poly.pdbx_seq_one_letter_code
_entity_poly.pdbx_strand_id
1 'polypeptide(L)'
;MTNRGSFDIGYLGSLDHKASRKQLKMIFNKNIARSIFISIYPHFGIDGNEQFYIDFIDSNIFRSKFKAQEDALELSIKINTFKNEYINAVRQIIYSRRPPWMKLLALDWLFNFFQNIQRDVFFEINKYSKENNRQNILLQVQSYLNLLLLGDGDEIIDDLLKALSLSDDPAVFYRVLYGLNRTYLLVEETSGYILSIIKNNNYLSKNQKHELNYLIYENIRIG
;
A
#
# COMPACT_ATOMS: atom_id res chain seq x y z
N MET A 1 11.97 -28.28 27.57
CA MET A 1 10.62 -27.69 27.47
C MET A 1 10.76 -26.20 27.26
N THR A 2 10.68 -25.74 26.01
CA THR A 2 10.75 -24.32 25.67
C THR A 2 9.35 -23.72 25.79
N ASN A 3 9.19 -22.80 26.74
CA ASN A 3 7.99 -21.98 26.88
C ASN A 3 7.73 -21.23 25.57
N ARG A 4 6.80 -21.75 24.75
CA ARG A 4 6.18 -20.96 23.68
C ARG A 4 5.22 -20.00 24.37
N GLY A 5 5.73 -18.81 24.70
CA GLY A 5 4.89 -17.72 25.20
C GLY A 5 3.76 -17.48 24.21
N SER A 6 2.55 -17.79 24.64
CA SER A 6 1.31 -17.31 24.02
C SER A 6 1.42 -15.80 23.85
N PHE A 7 1.27 -15.34 22.61
CA PHE A 7 1.25 -13.91 22.28
C PHE A 7 -0.08 -13.34 22.76
N ASP A 8 -0.04 -12.63 23.89
CA ASP A 8 -1.20 -11.91 24.39
C ASP A 8 -1.30 -10.57 23.65
N ILE A 9 -2.20 -10.52 22.65
CA ILE A 9 -2.55 -9.30 21.90
C ILE A 9 -3.15 -8.23 22.85
N GLY A 10 -3.55 -8.62 24.08
CA GLY A 10 -4.03 -7.71 25.13
C GLY A 10 -3.04 -6.59 25.53
N TYR A 11 -1.77 -6.67 25.13
CA TYR A 11 -0.79 -5.60 25.36
C TYR A 11 -0.95 -4.37 24.44
N LEU A 12 -1.69 -4.50 23.34
CA LEU A 12 -2.11 -3.38 22.49
C LEU A 12 -3.49 -2.88 22.92
N GLY A 13 -3.75 -2.79 24.23
CA GLY A 13 -5.00 -2.20 24.78
C GLY A 13 -5.36 -0.89 24.06
N SER A 14 -6.65 -0.54 24.02
CA SER A 14 -7.24 0.45 23.11
C SER A 14 -6.25 1.51 22.61
N LEU A 15 -5.85 1.39 21.33
CA LEU A 15 -4.94 2.31 20.66
C LEU A 15 -5.57 3.70 20.44
N ASP A 16 -6.79 3.89 20.96
CA ASP A 16 -7.50 5.15 21.07
C ASP A 16 -6.82 6.12 22.05
N HIS A 17 -5.88 5.66 22.88
CA HIS A 17 -5.13 6.51 23.80
C HIS A 17 -3.67 6.73 23.37
N LYS A 18 -3.13 7.90 23.71
CA LYS A 18 -1.72 8.26 23.49
C LYS A 18 -0.81 7.31 24.27
N ALA A 19 0.11 6.66 23.57
CA ALA A 19 1.08 5.74 24.15
C ALA A 19 2.06 6.49 25.07
N SER A 20 2.25 5.99 26.28
CA SER A 20 3.32 6.48 27.17
C SER A 20 4.70 5.99 26.69
N ARG A 21 5.75 6.74 27.02
CA ARG A 21 7.14 6.34 26.71
C ARG A 21 7.51 4.96 27.27
N LYS A 22 6.92 4.53 28.39
CA LYS A 22 7.10 3.19 28.96
C LYS A 22 6.51 2.11 28.04
N GLN A 23 5.29 2.32 27.54
CA GLN A 23 4.64 1.41 26.59
C GLN A 23 5.43 1.32 25.28
N LEU A 24 5.88 2.46 24.74
CA LEU A 24 6.67 2.48 23.51
C LEU A 24 7.95 1.65 23.62
N LYS A 25 8.70 1.78 24.72
CA LYS A 25 9.87 0.92 24.97
C LYS A 25 9.53 -0.57 24.95
N MET A 26 8.40 -0.96 25.55
CA MET A 26 7.97 -2.36 25.58
C MET A 26 7.56 -2.87 24.19
N ILE A 27 6.81 -2.06 23.43
CA ILE A 27 6.33 -2.39 22.09
C ILE A 27 7.51 -2.53 21.13
N PHE A 28 8.40 -1.54 21.09
CA PHE A 28 9.51 -1.46 20.12
C PHE A 28 10.62 -2.49 20.36
N ASN A 29 10.67 -3.11 21.55
CA ASN A 29 11.53 -4.25 21.83
C ASN A 29 11.09 -5.56 21.15
N LYS A 30 9.85 -5.66 20.66
CA LYS A 30 9.30 -6.86 20.02
C LYS A 30 8.99 -6.61 18.55
N ASN A 31 9.55 -7.40 17.64
CA ASN A 31 9.38 -7.19 16.18
C ASN A 31 7.91 -7.15 15.74
N ILE A 32 7.11 -8.17 16.08
CA ILE A 32 5.70 -8.25 15.63
C ILE A 32 4.86 -7.12 16.23
N ALA A 33 4.99 -6.89 17.54
CA ALA A 33 4.21 -5.85 18.22
C ALA A 33 4.54 -4.45 17.67
N ARG A 34 5.83 -4.20 17.37
CA ARG A 34 6.28 -2.96 16.76
C ARG A 34 5.65 -2.74 15.38
N SER A 35 5.72 -3.73 14.49
CA SER A 35 5.16 -3.59 13.13
C SER A 35 3.65 -3.37 13.15
N ILE A 36 2.92 -4.11 14.00
CA ILE A 36 1.49 -3.88 14.18
C ILE A 36 1.25 -2.46 14.67
N PHE A 37 1.89 -2.06 15.78
CA PHE A 37 1.73 -0.73 16.36
C PHE A 37 2.00 0.39 15.34
N ILE A 38 3.11 0.31 14.59
CA ILE A 38 3.43 1.28 13.55
C ILE A 38 2.32 1.34 12.52
N SER A 39 1.80 0.19 12.08
CA SER A 39 0.76 0.13 11.06
C SER A 39 -0.58 0.74 11.50
N ILE A 40 -1.01 0.56 12.75
CA ILE A 40 -2.38 0.90 13.17
C ILE A 40 -2.50 2.05 14.18
N TYR A 41 -1.41 2.54 14.78
CA TYR A 41 -1.48 3.60 15.78
C TYR A 41 -1.78 4.97 15.15
N PRO A 42 -2.84 5.68 15.58
CA PRO A 42 -3.29 6.90 14.92
C PRO A 42 -2.64 8.19 15.46
N HIS A 43 -2.02 8.16 16.64
CA HIS A 43 -1.59 9.38 17.35
C HIS A 43 -0.12 9.78 17.13
N PHE A 44 0.49 9.32 16.03
CA PHE A 44 1.85 9.73 15.66
C PHE A 44 1.95 11.27 15.57
N GLY A 45 3.04 11.83 16.11
CA GLY A 45 3.31 13.27 16.10
C GLY A 45 2.53 14.11 17.12
N ILE A 46 1.45 13.58 17.72
CA ILE A 46 0.63 14.32 18.70
C ILE A 46 0.64 13.71 20.11
N ASP A 47 1.30 12.56 20.29
CA ASP A 47 1.41 11.85 21.55
C ASP A 47 2.58 12.31 22.44
N GLY A 48 3.40 13.26 21.96
CA GLY A 48 4.53 13.82 22.70
C GLY A 48 5.78 12.93 22.74
N ASN A 49 5.84 11.86 21.94
CA ASN A 49 6.99 10.94 21.91
C ASN A 49 7.86 11.08 20.65
N GLU A 50 7.80 12.21 19.95
CA GLU A 50 8.51 12.42 18.67
C GLU A 50 9.99 12.03 18.73
N GLN A 51 10.73 12.48 19.76
CA GLN A 51 12.15 12.15 19.92
C GLN A 51 12.39 10.63 20.04
N PHE A 52 11.51 9.89 20.71
CA PHE A 52 11.64 8.43 20.81
C PHE A 52 11.55 7.77 19.43
N TYR A 53 10.65 8.25 18.58
CA TYR A 53 10.48 7.73 17.22
C TYR A 53 11.68 8.08 16.33
N ILE A 54 12.18 9.31 16.41
CA ILE A 54 13.40 9.75 15.71
C ILE A 54 14.60 8.89 16.13
N ASP A 55 14.82 8.70 17.43
CA ASP A 55 15.93 7.87 17.95
C ASP A 55 15.86 6.44 17.40
N PHE A 56 14.65 5.88 17.30
CA PHE A 56 14.44 4.55 16.71
C PHE A 56 14.77 4.53 15.21
N ILE A 57 14.32 5.54 14.46
CA ILE A 57 14.57 5.64 13.02
C ILE A 57 16.08 5.73 12.75
N ASP A 58 16.77 6.68 13.38
CA ASP A 58 18.21 6.89 13.19
C ASP A 58 19.01 5.65 13.54
N SER A 59 18.59 4.93 14.59
CA SER A 59 19.22 3.70 15.04
C SER A 59 19.02 2.52 14.09
N ASN A 60 18.09 2.56 13.13
CA ASN A 60 17.71 1.37 12.35
C ASN A 60 17.65 1.59 10.83
N ILE A 61 17.48 2.82 10.33
CA ILE A 61 17.23 3.11 8.92
C ILE A 61 18.40 2.72 7.98
N PHE A 62 19.64 2.77 8.49
CA PHE A 62 20.85 2.38 7.76
C PHE A 62 21.41 1.02 8.19
N ARG A 63 20.75 0.29 9.09
CA ARG A 63 21.24 -1.00 9.58
C ARG A 63 20.72 -2.15 8.72
N SER A 64 21.55 -3.18 8.52
CA SER A 64 21.28 -4.34 7.66
C SER A 64 20.21 -5.32 8.18
N LYS A 65 19.50 -5.03 9.28
CA LYS A 65 18.38 -5.85 9.76
C LYS A 65 17.11 -5.44 9.03
N PHE A 66 16.77 -6.16 7.96
CA PHE A 66 15.62 -5.91 7.09
C PHE A 66 14.35 -5.46 7.82
N LYS A 67 13.90 -6.21 8.84
CA LYS A 67 12.61 -5.88 9.48
C LYS A 67 12.61 -4.59 10.30
N ALA A 68 13.67 -4.35 11.08
CA ALA A 68 13.77 -3.12 11.87
C ALA A 68 13.99 -1.90 10.97
N GLN A 69 14.65 -2.09 9.83
CA GLN A 69 14.81 -1.09 8.80
C GLN A 69 13.46 -0.74 8.17
N GLU A 70 12.68 -1.72 7.70
CA GLU A 70 11.32 -1.50 7.17
C GLU A 70 10.42 -0.75 8.15
N ASP A 71 10.39 -1.19 9.42
CA ASP A 71 9.61 -0.54 10.47
C ASP A 71 10.08 0.92 10.67
N ALA A 72 11.38 1.20 10.59
CA ALA A 72 11.92 2.56 10.67
C ALA A 72 11.56 3.43 9.46
N LEU A 73 11.57 2.86 8.25
CA LEU A 73 11.12 3.56 7.04
C LEU A 73 9.65 3.94 7.19
N GLU A 74 8.77 3.00 7.55
CA GLU A 74 7.34 3.24 7.75
C GLU A 74 7.08 4.31 8.82
N LEU A 75 7.74 4.18 9.98
CA LEU A 75 7.59 5.14 11.07
C LEU A 75 8.03 6.54 10.66
N SER A 76 9.15 6.67 9.94
CA SER A 76 9.68 7.98 9.51
C SER A 76 8.74 8.77 8.61
N ILE A 77 7.84 8.06 7.92
CA ILE A 77 6.80 8.66 7.08
C ILE A 77 5.63 9.07 7.96
N LYS A 78 5.19 8.20 8.88
CA LYS A 78 4.07 8.48 9.77
C LYS A 78 4.30 9.68 10.68
N ILE A 79 5.55 9.93 11.10
CA ILE A 79 5.92 11.11 11.90
C ILE A 79 6.44 12.29 11.06
N ASN A 80 6.43 12.18 9.72
CA ASN A 80 6.87 13.19 8.75
C ASN A 80 8.36 13.64 8.80
N THR A 81 9.27 12.93 9.48
CA THR A 81 10.68 13.35 9.63
C THR A 81 11.47 13.37 8.30
N PHE A 82 11.23 12.41 7.39
CA PHE A 82 11.96 12.29 6.11
C PHE A 82 11.05 12.30 4.88
N LYS A 83 9.81 12.77 5.06
CA LYS A 83 8.76 12.69 4.04
C LYS A 83 9.21 13.28 2.70
N ASN A 84 9.90 14.42 2.72
CA ASN A 84 10.34 15.10 1.50
C ASN A 84 11.45 14.33 0.77
N GLU A 85 12.38 13.75 1.52
CA GLU A 85 13.48 12.92 1.00
C GLU A 85 12.93 11.67 0.32
N TYR A 86 11.92 11.00 0.91
CA TYR A 86 11.26 9.86 0.26
C TYR A 86 10.53 10.27 -1.00
N ILE A 87 9.74 11.35 -0.96
CA ILE A 87 9.02 11.83 -2.14
C ILE A 87 10.01 12.18 -3.26
N ASN A 88 11.14 12.79 -2.93
CA ASN A 88 12.20 13.09 -3.89
C ASN A 88 12.84 11.81 -4.46
N ALA A 89 13.11 10.80 -3.62
CA ALA A 89 13.63 9.51 -4.08
C ALA A 89 12.62 8.79 -4.98
N VAL A 90 11.33 8.79 -4.61
CA VAL A 90 10.24 8.23 -5.44
C VAL A 90 10.18 8.94 -6.79
N ARG A 91 10.18 10.28 -6.82
CA ARG A 91 10.23 11.06 -8.07
C ARG A 91 11.43 10.65 -8.94
N GLN A 92 12.62 10.59 -8.35
CA GLN A 92 13.82 10.16 -9.07
C GLN A 92 13.68 8.75 -9.66
N ILE A 93 13.11 7.81 -8.92
CA ILE A 93 12.86 6.44 -9.42
C ILE A 93 11.87 6.46 -10.57
N ILE A 94 10.70 7.09 -10.41
CA ILE A 94 9.63 7.10 -11.42
C ILE A 94 10.08 7.81 -12.71
N TYR A 95 10.77 8.95 -12.59
CA TYR A 95 11.16 9.80 -13.72
C TYR A 95 12.42 9.33 -14.44
N SER A 96 13.14 8.36 -13.86
CA SER A 96 14.38 7.83 -14.44
C SER A 96 14.14 6.64 -15.38
N ARG A 97 15.25 6.12 -15.92
CA ARG A 97 15.32 4.88 -16.70
C ARG A 97 15.44 3.62 -15.84
N ARG A 98 15.13 3.70 -14.54
CA ARG A 98 15.21 2.54 -13.63
C ARG A 98 14.26 1.42 -14.08
N PRO A 99 14.56 0.15 -13.73
CA PRO A 99 13.75 -0.99 -14.12
C PRO A 99 12.29 -0.90 -13.63
N PRO A 100 11.33 -1.51 -14.35
CA PRO A 100 9.91 -1.43 -14.00
C PRO A 100 9.57 -1.87 -12.58
N TRP A 101 10.22 -2.91 -12.05
CA TRP A 101 9.94 -3.40 -10.69
C TRP A 101 10.26 -2.36 -9.61
N MET A 102 11.32 -1.55 -9.79
CA MET A 102 11.65 -0.47 -8.84
C MET A 102 10.60 0.63 -8.88
N LYS A 103 10.11 0.94 -10.09
CA LYS A 103 9.02 1.90 -10.27
C LYS A 103 7.74 1.40 -9.63
N LEU A 104 7.43 0.11 -9.77
CA LEU A 104 6.25 -0.51 -9.16
C LEU A 104 6.31 -0.42 -7.63
N LEU A 105 7.46 -0.75 -7.02
CA LEU A 105 7.65 -0.59 -5.58
C LEU A 105 7.47 0.86 -5.12
N ALA A 106 7.96 1.82 -5.89
CA ALA A 106 7.78 3.23 -5.59
C ALA A 106 6.31 3.67 -5.69
N LEU A 107 5.55 3.16 -6.68
CA LEU A 107 4.10 3.42 -6.79
C LEU A 107 3.30 2.72 -5.69
N ASP A 108 3.67 1.51 -5.29
CA ASP A 108 3.05 0.76 -4.18
C ASP A 108 3.25 1.50 -2.86
N TRP A 109 4.42 2.09 -2.68
CA TRP A 109 4.69 2.96 -1.55
C TRP A 109 3.77 4.17 -1.57
N LEU A 110 3.61 4.87 -2.71
CA LEU A 110 2.68 5.99 -2.81
C LEU A 110 1.26 5.57 -2.40
N PHE A 111 0.77 4.43 -2.90
CA PHE A 111 -0.56 3.89 -2.55
C PHE A 111 -0.75 3.74 -1.04
N ASN A 112 0.24 3.16 -0.36
CA ASN A 112 0.15 2.86 1.07
C ASN A 112 0.26 4.11 1.96
N PHE A 113 0.95 5.14 1.49
CA PHE A 113 1.21 6.37 2.26
C PHE A 113 0.47 7.60 1.72
N PHE A 114 -0.56 7.41 0.88
CA PHE A 114 -1.32 8.48 0.24
C PHE A 114 -1.76 9.58 1.22
N GLN A 115 -2.29 9.21 2.39
CA GLN A 115 -2.77 10.17 3.41
C GLN A 115 -1.67 11.10 3.95
N ASN A 116 -0.41 10.68 3.84
CA ASN A 116 0.75 11.43 4.28
C ASN A 116 1.39 12.23 3.15
N ILE A 117 0.83 12.27 1.93
CA ILE A 117 1.44 12.96 0.78
C ILE A 117 0.55 14.13 0.35
N GLN A 118 1.16 15.25 -0.06
CA GLN A 118 0.39 16.37 -0.61
C GLN A 118 -0.32 15.95 -1.91
N ARG A 119 -1.61 16.28 -2.03
CA ARG A 119 -2.48 15.84 -3.14
C ARG A 119 -1.89 16.16 -4.52
N ASP A 120 -1.40 17.37 -4.72
CA ASP A 120 -0.84 17.80 -6.02
C ASP A 120 0.41 17.03 -6.41
N VAL A 121 1.31 16.79 -5.44
CA VAL A 121 2.54 16.00 -5.64
C VAL A 121 2.19 14.55 -5.96
N PHE A 122 1.22 13.99 -5.24
CA PHE A 122 0.73 12.64 -5.47
C PHE A 122 0.14 12.50 -6.89
N PHE A 123 -0.69 13.46 -7.30
CA PHE A 123 -1.28 13.49 -8.64
C PHE A 123 -0.21 13.59 -9.73
N GLU A 124 0.74 14.52 -9.59
CA GLU A 124 1.84 14.74 -10.54
C GLU A 124 2.61 13.44 -10.84
N ILE A 125 3.08 12.76 -9.79
CA ILE A 125 3.92 11.57 -9.93
C ILE A 125 3.16 10.43 -10.62
N ASN A 126 1.91 10.20 -10.21
CA ASN A 126 1.08 9.13 -10.76
C ASN A 126 0.65 9.43 -12.20
N LYS A 127 0.32 10.68 -12.51
CA LYS A 127 0.01 11.10 -13.88
C LYS A 127 1.21 10.91 -14.81
N TYR A 128 2.40 11.34 -14.39
CA TYR A 128 3.62 11.11 -15.16
C TYR A 128 3.86 9.61 -15.41
N SER A 129 3.73 8.78 -14.37
CA SER A 129 3.92 7.33 -14.47
C SER A 129 2.96 6.69 -15.47
N LYS A 130 1.66 7.02 -15.40
CA LYS A 130 0.61 6.59 -16.33
C LYS A 130 0.95 6.94 -17.78
N GLU A 131 1.38 8.17 -18.03
CA GLU A 131 1.59 8.70 -19.38
C GLU A 131 2.88 8.20 -20.05
N ASN A 132 3.94 7.95 -19.26
CA ASN A 132 5.28 7.63 -19.76
C ASN A 132 5.63 6.13 -19.72
N ASN A 133 4.86 5.30 -19.02
CA ASN A 133 5.09 3.85 -18.97
C ASN A 133 4.01 3.06 -19.74
N ARG A 134 3.60 3.56 -20.92
CA ARG A 134 2.47 3.01 -21.70
C ARG A 134 2.58 1.54 -22.08
N GLN A 135 3.80 1.01 -22.14
CA GLN A 135 4.06 -0.38 -22.50
C GLN A 135 4.01 -1.33 -21.29
N ASN A 136 3.98 -0.81 -20.06
CA ASN A 136 3.96 -1.64 -18.86
C ASN A 136 2.61 -1.52 -18.16
N ILE A 137 1.72 -2.48 -18.44
CA ILE A 137 0.34 -2.50 -17.93
C ILE A 137 0.32 -2.49 -16.40
N LEU A 138 1.20 -3.24 -15.73
CA LEU A 138 1.27 -3.26 -14.26
C LEU A 138 1.54 -1.86 -13.66
N LEU A 139 2.48 -1.10 -14.25
CA LEU A 139 2.76 0.26 -13.80
C LEU A 139 1.58 1.21 -14.07
N GLN A 140 0.91 1.07 -15.20
CA GLN A 140 -0.29 1.86 -15.51
C GLN A 140 -1.41 1.56 -14.52
N VAL A 141 -1.71 0.29 -14.29
CA VAL A 141 -2.71 -0.19 -13.35
C VAL A 141 -2.44 0.34 -11.95
N GLN A 142 -1.21 0.24 -11.46
CA GLN A 142 -0.89 0.81 -10.15
C GLN A 142 -1.06 2.33 -10.10
N SER A 143 -0.71 3.03 -11.18
CA SER A 143 -0.89 4.49 -11.26
C SER A 143 -2.38 4.87 -11.26
N TYR A 144 -3.24 4.12 -11.96
CA TYR A 144 -4.69 4.31 -11.92
C TYR A 144 -5.27 4.06 -10.53
N LEU A 145 -4.91 2.94 -9.89
CA LEU A 145 -5.34 2.62 -8.53
C LEU A 145 -4.93 3.72 -7.53
N ASN A 146 -3.72 4.26 -7.68
CA ASN A 146 -3.28 5.41 -6.90
C ASN A 146 -4.19 6.62 -7.14
N LEU A 147 -4.45 6.99 -8.39
CA LEU A 147 -5.28 8.16 -8.73
C LEU A 147 -6.73 8.02 -8.22
N LEU A 148 -7.29 6.81 -8.17
CA LEU A 148 -8.63 6.56 -7.60
C LEU A 148 -8.72 6.92 -6.12
N LEU A 149 -7.61 6.90 -5.37
CA LEU A 149 -7.59 7.36 -3.96
C LEU A 149 -7.90 8.86 -3.82
N LEU A 150 -7.86 9.64 -4.90
CA LEU A 150 -8.19 11.07 -4.89
C LEU A 150 -9.70 11.36 -4.91
N GLY A 151 -10.54 10.36 -5.22
CA GLY A 151 -12.00 10.46 -5.15
C GLY A 151 -12.72 10.96 -6.42
N ASP A 152 -12.00 11.29 -7.49
CA ASP A 152 -12.57 11.64 -8.80
C ASP A 152 -12.21 10.51 -9.77
N GLY A 153 -13.19 9.77 -10.33
CA GLY A 153 -12.88 8.39 -10.76
C GLY A 153 -13.47 7.82 -12.05
N ASP A 154 -14.58 8.29 -12.62
CA ASP A 154 -15.25 7.51 -13.69
C ASP A 154 -14.35 7.26 -14.91
N GLU A 155 -13.70 8.31 -15.43
CA GLU A 155 -12.74 8.17 -16.53
C GLU A 155 -11.53 7.29 -16.16
N ILE A 156 -11.10 7.31 -14.89
CA ILE A 156 -9.98 6.49 -14.42
C ILE A 156 -10.38 5.03 -14.28
N ILE A 157 -11.62 4.74 -13.86
CA ILE A 157 -12.19 3.39 -13.81
C ILE A 157 -12.27 2.83 -15.23
N ASP A 158 -12.77 3.61 -16.19
CA ASP A 158 -12.83 3.19 -17.60
C ASP A 158 -11.44 2.88 -18.16
N ASP A 159 -10.47 3.77 -17.92
CA ASP A 159 -9.07 3.57 -18.29
C ASP A 159 -8.47 2.30 -17.63
N LEU A 160 -8.79 2.04 -16.37
CA LEU A 160 -8.35 0.87 -15.61
C LEU A 160 -8.95 -0.43 -16.18
N LEU A 161 -10.26 -0.45 -16.45
CA LEU A 161 -10.95 -1.59 -17.04
C LEU A 161 -10.45 -1.89 -18.45
N LYS A 162 -10.17 -0.84 -19.23
CA LYS A 162 -9.52 -0.98 -20.54
C LYS A 162 -8.14 -1.62 -20.41
N ALA A 163 -7.30 -1.13 -19.50
CA ALA A 163 -5.98 -1.73 -19.25
C ALA A 163 -6.10 -3.20 -18.82
N LEU A 164 -7.06 -3.53 -17.96
CA LEU A 164 -7.33 -4.90 -17.53
C LEU A 164 -7.74 -5.82 -18.69
N SER A 165 -8.61 -5.33 -19.58
CA SER A 165 -9.06 -6.09 -20.77
C SER A 165 -7.95 -6.44 -21.76
N LEU A 166 -6.89 -5.64 -21.79
CA LEU A 166 -5.74 -5.82 -22.67
C LEU A 166 -4.61 -6.65 -22.01
N SER A 167 -4.76 -6.99 -20.72
CA SER A 167 -3.72 -7.68 -19.96
C SER A 167 -3.71 -9.18 -20.23
N ASP A 168 -2.51 -9.70 -20.49
CA ASP A 168 -2.20 -11.13 -20.53
C ASP A 168 -1.62 -11.64 -19.19
N ASP A 169 -1.13 -10.74 -18.33
CA ASP A 169 -0.56 -11.07 -17.03
C ASP A 169 -1.66 -11.26 -15.95
N PRO A 170 -1.77 -12.45 -15.34
CA PRO A 170 -2.69 -12.69 -14.23
C PRO A 170 -2.46 -11.74 -13.04
N ALA A 171 -1.22 -11.32 -12.76
CA ALA A 171 -0.90 -10.46 -11.62
C ALA A 171 -1.63 -9.11 -11.67
N VAL A 172 -1.92 -8.62 -12.88
CA VAL A 172 -2.72 -7.40 -13.09
C VAL A 172 -4.12 -7.55 -12.51
N PHE A 173 -4.77 -8.70 -12.72
CA PHE A 173 -6.13 -8.96 -12.24
C PHE A 173 -6.21 -8.95 -10.71
N TYR A 174 -5.31 -9.69 -10.04
CA TYR A 174 -5.26 -9.70 -8.58
C TYR A 174 -5.02 -8.29 -8.04
N ARG A 175 -4.08 -7.54 -8.64
CA ARG A 175 -3.76 -6.17 -8.22
C ARG A 175 -4.95 -5.23 -8.35
N VAL A 176 -5.73 -5.30 -9.44
CA VAL A 176 -6.96 -4.52 -9.60
C VAL A 176 -7.97 -4.85 -8.50
N LEU A 177 -8.23 -6.13 -8.25
CA LEU A 177 -9.19 -6.55 -7.21
C LEU A 177 -8.77 -6.06 -5.82
N TYR A 178 -7.52 -6.25 -5.44
CA TYR A 178 -7.01 -5.78 -4.15
C TYR A 178 -7.04 -4.25 -4.04
N GLY A 179 -6.67 -3.54 -5.11
CA GLY A 179 -6.66 -2.08 -5.16
C GLY A 179 -8.07 -1.50 -5.01
N LEU A 180 -9.03 -1.97 -5.82
CA LEU A 180 -10.41 -1.49 -5.79
C LEU A 180 -11.13 -1.78 -4.48
N ASN A 181 -10.82 -2.92 -3.85
CA ASN A 181 -11.34 -3.22 -2.52
C ASN A 181 -10.84 -2.18 -1.49
N ARG A 182 -9.55 -1.83 -1.54
CA ARG A 182 -8.97 -0.82 -0.64
C ARG A 182 -9.46 0.61 -0.92
N THR A 183 -9.93 0.90 -2.13
CA THR A 183 -10.55 2.18 -2.47
C THR A 183 -12.06 2.19 -2.30
N TYR A 184 -12.68 1.08 -1.82
CA TYR A 184 -14.13 0.91 -1.70
C TYR A 184 -14.90 1.08 -3.03
N LEU A 185 -14.24 0.81 -4.17
CA LEU A 185 -14.82 0.93 -5.52
C LEU A 185 -15.15 -0.43 -6.14
N LEU A 186 -14.90 -1.54 -5.42
CA LEU A 186 -15.32 -2.88 -5.83
C LEU A 186 -16.81 -3.11 -5.50
N VAL A 187 -17.68 -2.30 -6.11
CA VAL A 187 -19.14 -2.38 -6.00
C VAL A 187 -19.74 -3.29 -7.09
N GLU A 188 -21.03 -3.58 -7.02
CA GLU A 188 -21.73 -4.50 -7.93
C GLU A 188 -21.49 -4.16 -9.42
N GLU A 189 -21.61 -2.89 -9.79
CA GLU A 189 -21.41 -2.42 -11.16
C GLU A 189 -19.99 -2.71 -11.68
N THR A 190 -18.97 -2.20 -10.98
CA THR A 190 -17.55 -2.40 -11.36
C THR A 190 -17.19 -3.90 -11.36
N SER A 191 -17.74 -4.65 -10.41
CA SER A 191 -17.55 -6.09 -10.32
C SER A 191 -18.13 -6.83 -11.53
N GLY A 192 -19.30 -6.41 -12.03
CA GLY A 192 -19.92 -6.98 -13.23
C GLY A 192 -19.03 -6.84 -14.47
N TYR A 193 -18.43 -5.66 -14.67
CA TYR A 193 -17.49 -5.43 -15.76
C TYR A 193 -16.24 -6.30 -15.62
N ILE A 194 -15.64 -6.37 -14.43
CA ILE A 194 -14.44 -7.18 -14.19
C ILE A 194 -14.72 -8.67 -14.41
N LEU A 195 -15.86 -9.19 -13.93
CA LEU A 195 -16.28 -10.57 -14.16
C LEU A 195 -16.42 -10.89 -15.65
N SER A 196 -16.99 -9.97 -16.43
CA SER A 196 -17.08 -10.11 -17.89
C SER A 196 -15.70 -10.19 -18.54
N ILE A 197 -14.75 -9.32 -18.12
CA ILE A 197 -13.37 -9.34 -18.61
C ILE A 197 -12.69 -10.67 -18.26
N ILE A 198 -12.76 -11.13 -17.01
CA ILE A 198 -12.16 -12.40 -16.55
C ILE A 198 -12.72 -13.59 -17.35
N LYS A 199 -14.04 -13.63 -17.55
CA LYS A 199 -14.69 -14.71 -18.28
C LYS A 199 -14.16 -14.80 -19.72
N ASN A 200 -14.02 -13.66 -20.38
CA ASN A 200 -13.62 -13.57 -21.79
C ASN A 200 -12.09 -13.56 -22.02
N ASN A 201 -11.28 -13.44 -20.97
CA ASN A 201 -9.82 -13.42 -21.11
C ASN A 201 -9.27 -14.83 -21.45
N ASN A 202 -8.47 -14.94 -22.50
CA ASN A 202 -7.94 -16.23 -22.97
C ASN A 202 -6.61 -16.63 -22.31
N TYR A 203 -5.97 -15.72 -21.57
CA TYR A 203 -4.67 -15.94 -20.92
C TYR A 203 -4.81 -16.47 -19.50
N LEU A 204 -5.94 -16.22 -18.84
CA LEU A 204 -6.25 -16.79 -17.54
C LEU A 204 -6.65 -18.27 -17.65
N SER A 205 -5.99 -19.13 -16.87
CA SER A 205 -6.38 -20.52 -16.70
C SER A 205 -7.76 -20.65 -16.04
N LYS A 206 -8.41 -21.81 -16.21
CA LYS A 206 -9.70 -22.10 -15.54
C LYS A 206 -9.62 -21.90 -14.01
N ASN A 207 -8.51 -22.31 -13.40
CA ASN A 207 -8.31 -22.18 -11.96
C ASN A 207 -8.18 -20.70 -11.54
N GLN A 208 -7.39 -19.90 -12.27
CA GLN A 208 -7.27 -18.47 -12.00
C GLN A 208 -8.59 -17.74 -12.17
N LYS A 209 -9.37 -18.05 -13.22
CA LYS A 209 -10.72 -17.49 -13.38
C LYS A 209 -11.63 -17.83 -12.20
N HIS A 210 -11.59 -19.08 -11.74
CA HIS A 210 -12.38 -19.52 -10.59
C HIS A 210 -11.97 -18.77 -9.31
N GLU A 211 -10.68 -18.66 -9.04
CA GLU A 211 -10.14 -17.95 -7.88
C GLU A 211 -10.50 -16.45 -7.89
N LEU A 212 -10.29 -15.77 -9.02
CA LEU A 212 -10.61 -14.35 -9.17
C LEU A 212 -12.12 -14.10 -9.01
N ASN A 213 -12.97 -14.97 -9.57
CA ASN A 213 -14.41 -14.89 -9.37
C ASN A 213 -14.77 -15.04 -7.88
N TYR A 214 -14.17 -16.01 -7.19
CA TYR A 214 -14.39 -16.22 -5.76
C TYR A 214 -14.00 -14.99 -4.94
N LEU A 215 -12.84 -14.37 -5.23
CA LEU A 215 -12.42 -13.13 -4.58
C LEU A 215 -13.43 -12.00 -4.76
N ILE A 216 -14.00 -11.83 -5.95
CA ILE A 216 -15.03 -10.80 -6.20
C ILE A 216 -16.27 -11.07 -5.34
N TYR A 217 -16.75 -12.32 -5.32
CA TYR A 217 -17.93 -12.68 -4.52
C TYR A 217 -17.74 -12.48 -3.01
N GLU A 218 -16.57 -12.85 -2.46
CA GLU A 218 -16.26 -12.64 -1.05
C GLU A 218 -16.26 -11.15 -0.68
N ASN A 219 -15.70 -10.29 -1.53
CA ASN A 219 -15.63 -8.85 -1.24
C ASN A 219 -17.00 -8.17 -1.33
N ILE A 220 -17.89 -8.58 -2.24
CA ILE A 220 -19.26 -8.04 -2.32
C ILE A 220 -20.11 -8.48 -1.13
N ARG A 221 -19.86 -9.68 -0.58
CA ARG A 221 -20.68 -10.24 0.51
C ARG A 221 -20.38 -9.62 1.88
N ILE A 222 -19.19 -9.03 2.05
CA ILE A 222 -18.69 -8.49 3.32
C ILE A 222 -18.83 -6.95 3.39
N GLY A 223 -18.95 -6.26 2.25
CA GLY A 223 -19.24 -4.82 2.16
C GLY A 223 -20.72 -4.50 2.30
#